data_AF-A0A7Y5CVM6-F1
#
_entry.id   AF-A0A7Y5CVM6-F1
#
_cell.length_a   1.000
_cell.length_b   1.000
_cell.length_c   1.000
_cell.angle_alpha   90.00
_cell.angle_beta   90.00
_cell.angle_gamma   90.00
#
_symmetry.space_group_name_H-M   'P 1'
#
loop_
_entity.id
_entity.type
_entity.pdbx_description
1 polymer ?
#
loop_
_entity_poly.entity_id
_entity_poly.type
_entity_poly.pdbx_seq_one_letter_code
_entity_poly.pdbx_strand_id
1 'polypeptide(L)' 'MQEFSGIGKLLITGGVIMTAAGLIILFWNKIPFIGKLPGDILIRRENFTIYFPIVTSIALSLLISLILYLFRK' A
#
# COMPACT_ATOMS: atom_id res chain seq x y z
N MET A 1 -18.26 -27.27 -19.86
CA MET A 1 -18.44 -25.81 -19.58
C MET A 1 -17.63 -25.31 -18.37
N GLN A 2 -16.81 -26.12 -17.69
CA GLN A 2 -16.00 -25.68 -16.53
C GLN A 2 -14.60 -25.15 -16.90
N GLU A 3 -14.06 -25.54 -18.07
CA GLU A 3 -12.70 -25.20 -18.55
C GLU A 3 -12.39 -23.70 -18.54
N PHE A 4 -13.30 -22.86 -19.03
CA PHE A 4 -13.08 -21.42 -19.15
C PHE A 4 -13.33 -20.65 -17.85
N SER A 5 -13.94 -21.28 -16.84
CA SER A 5 -14.24 -20.60 -15.57
C SER A 5 -12.95 -20.28 -14.80
N GLY A 6 -11.98 -21.19 -14.81
CA GLY A 6 -10.67 -20.98 -14.18
C GLY A 6 -9.89 -19.82 -14.83
N ILE A 7 -9.86 -19.81 -16.16
CA ILE A 7 -9.20 -18.76 -16.96
C ILE A 7 -9.89 -17.41 -16.72
N GLY A 8 -11.23 -17.37 -16.71
CA GLY A 8 -11.99 -16.15 -16.43
C GLY A 8 -11.69 -15.56 -15.05
N LYS A 9 -11.63 -16.40 -14.00
CA LYS A 9 -11.25 -15.95 -12.64
C LYS A 9 -9.81 -15.42 -12.59
N LEU A 10 -8.88 -16.08 -13.29
CA LEU A 10 -7.49 -15.63 -13.40
C LEU A 10 -7.39 -14.25 -14.08
N LEU A 11 -8.10 -14.04 -15.19
CA LEU A 11 -8.13 -12.74 -15.87
C LEU A 11 -8.72 -11.63 -14.99
N ILE A 12 -9.83 -11.90 -14.30
CA ILE A 12 -10.46 -10.92 -13.40
C ILE A 12 -9.51 -10.58 -12.25
N THR A 13 -8.93 -11.58 -11.60
CA THR A 13 -8.04 -11.37 -10.45
C THR A 13 -6.77 -10.64 -10.88
N GLY A 14 -6.15 -11.04 -11.99
CA GLY A 14 -4.98 -10.38 -12.55
C GLY A 14 -5.27 -8.93 -12.97
N GLY A 15 -6.42 -8.68 -13.60
CA GLY A 15 -6.85 -7.33 -13.98
C GLY A 15 -7.01 -6.42 -12.76
N VAL A 16 -7.69 -6.89 -11.71
CA VAL A 16 -7.85 -6.13 -10.46
C VAL A 16 -6.49 -5.81 -9.82
N ILE A 17 -5.57 -6.77 -9.77
CA ILE A 17 -4.22 -6.56 -9.22
C ILE A 17 -3.45 -5.53 -10.05
N MET A 18 -3.48 -5.64 -11.39
CA MET A 18 -2.80 -4.69 -12.28
C MET A 18 -3.38 -3.28 -12.16
N THR A 19 -4.71 -3.14 -12.10
CA THR A 19 -5.35 -1.85 -11.89
C THR A 19 -4.97 -1.25 -10.53
N ALA A 20 -4.99 -2.04 -9.46
CA ALA A 20 -4.57 -1.59 -8.14
C ALA A 20 -3.09 -1.14 -8.14
N ALA A 21 -2.19 -1.92 -8.74
CA ALA A 21 -0.77 -1.54 -8.89
C ALA A 21 -0.59 -0.26 -9.70
N GLY A 22 -1.33 -0.11 -10.81
CA GLY A 22 -1.32 1.09 -11.63
C GLY A 22 -1.79 2.33 -10.87
N LEU A 23 -2.85 2.21 -10.06
CA LEU A 23 -3.32 3.30 -9.20
C LEU A 23 -2.29 3.64 -8.12
N ILE A 24 -1.68 2.64 -7.48
CA ILE A 24 -0.62 2.85 -6.50
C ILE A 24 0.53 3.65 -7.11
N ILE A 25 1.01 3.28 -8.31
CA ILE A 25 2.09 4.00 -9.01
C ILE A 25 1.65 5.41 -9.44
N LEU A 26 0.45 5.54 -10.01
CA LEU A 26 -0.09 6.82 -10.48
C LEU A 26 -0.23 7.84 -9.34
N PHE A 27 -0.69 7.37 -8.18
CA PHE A 27 -0.87 8.20 -7.00
C PHE A 27 0.36 8.22 -6.10
N TRP A 28 1.39 7.40 -6.34
CA TRP A 28 2.60 7.32 -5.52
C TRP A 28 3.24 8.69 -5.29
N ASN A 29 3.38 9.47 -6.37
CA ASN A 29 3.96 10.82 -6.34
C ASN A 29 2.98 11.89 -5.85
N LYS A 30 1.69 11.58 -5.79
CA LYS A 30 0.63 12.50 -5.34
C LYS A 30 0.18 12.25 -3.91
N ILE A 31 0.69 11.22 -3.23
CA ILE A 31 0.43 11.00 -1.81
C ILE A 31 1.40 11.94 -1.05
N PRO A 32 0.95 13.10 -0.55
CA PRO A 32 1.82 14.09 0.06
C PRO A 32 2.35 13.67 1.46
N PHE A 33 2.08 12.42 1.85
CA PHE A 33 2.26 11.87 3.19
C PHE A 33 3.25 10.69 3.23
N ILE A 34 3.59 10.04 2.10
CA ILE A 34 4.58 8.96 2.09
C ILE A 34 5.98 9.58 2.21
N GLY A 35 6.57 9.52 3.40
CA GLY A 35 7.90 10.07 3.68
C GLY A 35 7.93 11.33 4.55
N LYS A 36 6.78 12.00 4.76
CA LYS A 36 6.67 13.26 5.52
C LYS A 36 5.32 13.40 6.23
N LEU A 37 4.82 12.32 6.85
CA LEU A 37 3.67 12.48 7.73
C LEU A 37 4.08 13.36 8.93
N PRO A 38 3.23 14.31 9.35
CA PRO A 38 3.47 15.05 10.59
C PRO A 38 3.53 14.02 11.74
N GLY A 39 4.74 13.79 12.27
CA GLY A 39 5.05 12.77 13.28
C GLY A 39 6.10 11.73 12.85
N ASP A 40 6.46 11.64 11.56
CA ASP A 40 7.65 10.90 11.13
C ASP A 40 8.91 11.73 11.45
N ILE A 41 9.88 11.10 12.12
CA ILE A 41 11.07 11.79 12.63
C ILE A 41 12.12 11.82 11.52
N LEU A 42 12.35 12.99 10.92
CA LEU A 42 13.44 13.21 9.98
C LEU A 42 14.57 14.00 10.67
N ILE A 43 15.66 13.33 11.01
CA ILE A 43 16.87 13.96 11.56
C ILE A 43 17.83 14.18 10.41
N ARG A 44 17.97 15.42 9.95
CA ARG A 44 18.96 15.83 8.95
C ARG A 44 20.13 16.55 9.62
N ARG A 45 21.34 16.01 9.46
CA ARG A 45 22.64 16.57 9.81
C ARG A 45 23.49 16.68 8.54
N GLU A 46 24.54 17.51 8.55
CA GLU A 46 25.40 17.77 7.37
C GLU A 46 25.93 16.50 6.68
N ASN A 47 26.22 15.44 7.44
CA ASN A 47 26.73 14.16 6.89
C ASN A 47 25.78 12.97 7.09
N PHE A 48 24.57 13.18 7.64
CA PHE A 48 23.72 12.06 8.04
C PHE A 48 22.23 12.40 8.03
N THR A 49 21.42 11.53 7.44
CA THR A 49 19.96 11.66 7.43
C THR A 49 19.35 10.37 7.98
N ILE A 50 18.69 10.44 9.13
CA ILE A 50 17.82 9.36 9.63
C ILE A 50 16.38 9.72 9.33
N TYR A 51 15.64 8.77 8.77
CA TYR A 51 14.21 8.81 8.64
C TYR A 51 13.58 7.72 9.51
N PHE A 52 12.68 8.10 10.42
CA PHE A 52 11.98 7.18 11.32
C PHE A 52 10.46 7.29 11.11
N PRO A 53 9.85 6.40 10.31
CA PRO A 53 8.45 6.48 9.87
C PRO A 53 7.44 5.96 10.91
N ILE A 54 7.37 6.57 12.10
CA ILE A 54 6.49 6.09 13.19
C ILE A 54 5.01 6.09 12.77
N VAL A 55 4.54 7.21 12.24
CA VAL A 55 3.12 7.40 11.91
C VAL A 55 2.76 6.54 10.70
N THR A 56 3.65 6.48 9.71
CA THR A 56 3.47 5.61 8.55
C THR A 56 3.35 4.13 8.96
N SER A 57 4.22 3.64 9.86
CA SER A 57 4.18 2.25 10.32
C SER A 57 2.90 1.91 11.10
N ILE A 58 2.43 2.82 11.96
CA ILE A 58 1.17 2.65 12.69
C ILE A 58 -0.02 2.62 11.74
N ALA A 59 -0.09 3.57 10.79
CA ALA A 59 -1.16 3.62 9.80
C ALA A 59 -1.20 2.36 8.91
N LEU A 60 -0.03 1.89 8.47
CA LEU A 60 0.09 0.67 7.69
C LEU A 60 -0.37 -0.56 8.49
N SER A 61 0.01 -0.66 9.76
CA SER A 61 -0.42 -1.74 10.65
C SER A 61 -1.93 -1.77 10.87
N LEU A 62 -2.54 -0.60 11.09
CA LEU A 62 -4.00 -0.45 11.21
C LEU A 62 -4.72 -0.85 9.93
N LEU A 63 -4.22 -0.43 8.77
CA LEU A 63 -4.81 -0.74 7.47
C LEU A 63 -4.77 -2.25 7.18
N ILE A 64 -3.63 -2.90 7.39
CA ILE A 64 -3.51 -4.36 7.26
C ILE A 64 -4.43 -5.08 8.25
N SER A 65 -4.47 -4.63 9.50
CA SER A 65 -5.35 -5.21 10.53
C SER A 65 -6.83 -5.10 10.14
N LEU A 66 -7.25 -3.96 9.59
CA LEU A 66 -8.62 -3.73 9.14
C LEU A 66 -8.99 -4.62 7.95
N ILE A 67 -8.07 -4.79 7.00
CA ILE A 67 -8.23 -5.71 5.86
C ILE A 67 -8.42 -7.14 6.39
N LEU A 68 -7.50 -7.63 7.23
CA LEU A 68 -7.61 -8.96 7.82
C LEU A 68 -8.90 -9.14 8.62
N TYR A 69 -9.34 -8.11 9.35
CA TYR A 69 -10.61 -8.12 10.06
C TYR A 69 -11.81 -8.28 9.13
N LEU A 70 -11.84 -7.55 8.01
CA LEU A 70 -12.90 -7.63 6.99
C LEU A 70 -12.95 -9.00 6.30
N PHE A 71 -11.80 -9.62 6.03
CA PHE A 71 -11.72 -10.96 5.43
C PHE A 71 -11.96 -12.11 6.41
N ARG A 72 -11.98 -11.85 7.73
CA ARG A 72 -12.25 -12.87 8.76
C ARG A 72 -13.75 -13.16 8.96
N LYS A 73 -14.64 -12.46 8.25
CA LYS A 73 -16.08 -12.73 8.20
C LYS A 73 -16.45 -13.29 6.84
#